data_AF-A0A4W5MW79-F1
#
_entry.id   AF-A0A4W5MW79-F1
#
_cell.length_a   1.000
_cell.length_b   1.000
_cell.length_c   1.000
_cell.angle_alpha   90.00
_cell.angle_beta   90.00
_cell.angle_gamma   90.00
#
_symmetry.space_group_name_H-M   'P 1'
#
loop_
_entity.id
_entity.type
_entity.pdbx_description
1 polymer ?
#
loop_
_entity_poly.entity_id
_entity_poly.type
_entity_poly.pdbx_seq_one_letter_code
_entity_poly.pdbx_strand_id
1 'polypeptide(L)'
;MELKNNASKYLVVCCVLMLLGLTMAKGKIGEKERCEDTLTIPSDYYKTPSEESEGNGNFNTLSLSPWTWNPITVYNRIPPTIWEAKCSSMYCVYPTNSNQAMGYRQNSVPIYQQVLVLHTSATRKCYRVSFLSVTVGCTCAFGY
;
A
#
# COMPACT_ATOMS: atom_id res chain seq x y z
N MET A 1 -5.00 73.42 29.40
CA MET A 1 -4.89 72.82 28.05
C MET A 1 -3.80 71.75 27.92
N GLU A 2 -2.98 71.51 28.96
CA GLU A 2 -1.85 70.56 28.97
C GLU A 2 -2.24 69.07 29.03
N LEU A 3 -3.31 68.71 29.76
CA LEU A 3 -3.74 67.31 29.97
C LEU A 3 -4.20 66.62 28.67
N LYS A 4 -4.84 67.35 27.75
CA LYS A 4 -5.37 66.82 26.49
C LYS A 4 -4.25 66.49 25.50
N ASN A 5 -3.14 67.23 25.55
CA ASN A 5 -1.99 67.05 24.67
C ASN A 5 -1.19 65.79 25.05
N ASN A 6 -1.04 65.54 26.35
CA ASN A 6 -0.35 64.34 26.84
C ASN A 6 -1.16 63.08 26.58
N ALA A 7 -2.49 63.11 26.81
CA ALA A 7 -3.37 61.98 26.48
C ALA A 7 -3.30 61.62 24.97
N SER A 8 -3.26 62.63 24.09
CA SER A 8 -3.09 62.43 22.65
C SER A 8 -1.75 61.77 22.30
N LYS A 9 -0.66 62.21 22.91
CA LYS A 9 0.68 61.62 22.72
C LYS A 9 0.73 60.16 23.16
N TYR A 10 0.14 59.82 24.32
CA TYR A 10 0.08 58.43 24.79
C TYR A 10 -0.75 57.53 23.88
N LEU A 11 -1.85 58.06 23.32
CA LEU A 11 -2.72 57.33 22.40
C LEU A 11 -2.02 57.05 21.06
N VAL A 12 -1.27 58.02 20.54
CA VAL A 12 -0.46 57.85 19.32
C VAL A 12 0.66 56.84 19.54
N VAL A 13 1.38 56.90 20.67
CA VAL A 13 2.44 55.93 21.00
C VAL A 13 1.87 54.51 21.13
N CYS A 14 0.70 54.35 21.75
CA CYS A 14 0.02 53.07 21.87
C CYS A 14 -0.42 52.51 20.51
N CYS A 15 -0.97 53.35 19.63
CA CYS A 15 -1.32 52.97 18.26
C CYS A 15 -0.09 52.53 17.44
N VAL A 16 1.03 53.24 17.56
CA VAL A 16 2.27 52.89 16.85
C VAL A 16 2.84 51.56 17.37
N LEU A 17 2.80 51.32 18.68
CA LEU A 17 3.20 50.03 19.28
C LEU A 17 2.30 48.87 18.87
N MET A 18 0.98 49.08 18.78
CA MET A 18 0.05 48.06 18.29
C MET A 18 0.24 47.77 16.79
N LEU A 19 0.52 48.79 15.97
CA LEU A 19 0.83 48.61 14.55
C LEU A 19 2.18 47.90 14.33
N LEU A 20 3.18 48.16 15.18
CA LEU A 20 4.46 47.42 15.18
C LEU A 20 4.31 45.96 15.65
N GLY A 21 3.38 45.68 16.56
CA GLY A 21 3.07 44.30 16.99
C GLY A 21 2.36 43.46 15.92
N LEU A 22 1.57 44.10 15.04
CA LEU A 22 0.80 43.43 13.99
C LEU A 22 1.62 43.04 12.75
N THR A 23 2.83 43.60 12.56
CA THR A 23 3.69 43.27 11.41
C THR A 23 4.54 42.01 11.60
N MET A 24 4.46 41.37 12.77
CA MET A 24 5.20 40.13 13.08
C MET A 24 4.27 38.91 13.18
N ALA A 25 3.19 38.87 12.39
CA ALA A 25 2.61 37.58 12.02
C ALA A 25 3.55 36.93 11.00
N LYS A 26 4.60 36.29 11.52
CA LYS A 26 5.49 35.42 10.76
C LYS A 26 4.61 34.28 10.26
N GLY A 27 4.02 34.46 9.09
CA GLY A 27 3.37 33.38 8.36
C GLY A 27 4.39 32.28 8.33
N LYS A 28 4.10 31.16 9.01
CA LYS A 28 4.86 29.93 8.80
C LYS A 28 4.69 29.66 7.32
N ILE A 29 5.71 30.01 6.53
CA ILE A 29 5.92 29.46 5.20
C ILE A 29 5.79 27.96 5.44
N GLY A 30 4.67 27.39 4.98
CA GLY A 30 4.40 25.98 5.13
C GLY A 30 5.64 25.25 4.66
N GLU A 31 6.32 24.60 5.58
CA GLU A 31 7.48 23.77 5.28
C GLU A 31 7.02 22.85 4.16
N LYS A 32 7.61 23.03 2.97
CA LYS A 32 7.23 22.28 1.78
C LYS A 32 7.49 20.83 2.12
N GLU A 33 6.42 20.07 2.38
CA GLU A 33 6.50 18.70 2.88
C GLU A 33 7.43 17.91 1.95
N ARG A 34 8.63 17.61 2.45
CA ARG A 34 9.68 16.93 1.71
C ARG A 34 9.62 15.47 2.15
N CYS A 35 9.37 14.58 1.21
CA CYS A 35 9.42 13.15 1.49
C CYS A 35 10.86 12.77 1.84
N GLU A 36 11.01 11.92 2.86
CA GLU A 36 12.32 11.56 3.42
C GLU A 36 13.22 10.89 2.37
N ASP A 37 12.64 9.98 1.58
CA ASP A 37 13.34 9.17 0.59
C ASP A 37 12.66 9.15 -0.77
N THR A 38 13.45 8.87 -1.82
CA THR A 38 12.96 8.61 -3.18
C THR A 38 12.99 7.12 -3.45
N LEU A 39 11.85 6.54 -3.81
CA LEU A 39 11.77 5.17 -4.31
C LEU A 39 11.96 5.16 -5.83
N THR A 40 13.08 4.61 -6.30
CA THR A 40 13.33 4.40 -7.73
C THR A 40 12.95 2.96 -8.09
N ILE A 41 11.92 2.79 -8.94
CA ILE A 41 11.55 1.48 -9.47
C ILE A 41 12.39 1.24 -10.74
N PRO A 42 13.20 0.16 -10.80
CA PRO A 42 13.96 -0.18 -12.00
C PRO A 42 13.06 -0.35 -13.22
N SER A 43 13.49 0.14 -14.38
CA SER A 43 12.71 0.05 -15.62
C SER A 43 12.58 -1.37 -16.17
N ASP A 44 13.42 -2.30 -15.73
CA ASP A 44 13.33 -3.71 -16.08
C ASP A 44 12.39 -4.49 -15.15
N TYR A 45 11.88 -3.88 -14.08
CA TYR A 45 10.95 -4.53 -13.14
C TYR A 45 9.62 -4.93 -13.77
N TYR A 46 9.14 -4.15 -14.76
CA TYR A 46 7.91 -4.44 -15.49
C TYR A 46 8.14 -5.28 -16.74
N LYS A 47 9.35 -5.84 -16.93
CA LYS A 47 9.58 -6.74 -18.07
C LYS A 47 8.61 -7.90 -17.91
N THR A 48 7.59 -7.91 -18.77
CA THR A 48 6.62 -8.98 -18.85
C THR A 48 7.43 -10.28 -18.94
N PRO A 49 7.12 -11.28 -18.10
CA PRO A 49 7.67 -12.61 -18.32
C PRO A 49 7.50 -12.94 -19.81
N SER A 50 8.51 -13.51 -20.46
CA SER A 50 8.42 -13.88 -21.89
C SER A 50 7.12 -14.66 -22.12
N GLU A 51 6.56 -14.63 -23.32
CA GLU A 51 5.33 -15.39 -23.66
C GLU A 51 5.40 -16.88 -23.25
N GLU A 52 6.62 -17.43 -23.04
CA GLU A 52 6.88 -18.76 -22.46
C GLU A 52 6.45 -18.94 -20.99
N SER A 53 6.29 -17.85 -20.24
CA SER A 53 5.84 -17.81 -18.83
C SER A 53 4.37 -17.43 -18.69
N GLU A 54 3.76 -16.89 -19.75
CA GLU A 54 2.31 -16.85 -19.91
C GLU A 54 1.83 -18.26 -20.31
N GLY A 55 1.87 -19.21 -19.37
CA GLY A 55 1.06 -20.39 -19.59
C GLY A 55 -0.43 -20.03 -19.67
N ASN A 56 -1.28 -21.02 -19.90
CA ASN A 56 -2.66 -20.89 -20.39
C ASN A 56 -3.66 -20.10 -19.50
N GLY A 57 -3.21 -19.32 -18.52
CA GLY A 57 -4.01 -18.43 -17.66
C GLY A 57 -4.91 -19.16 -16.68
N ASN A 58 -5.06 -20.47 -16.84
CA ASN A 58 -5.96 -21.34 -16.08
C ASN A 58 -5.22 -22.33 -15.16
N PHE A 59 -3.96 -22.03 -14.81
CA PHE A 59 -3.19 -22.84 -13.86
C PHE A 59 -3.92 -23.05 -12.52
N ASN A 60 -4.71 -22.06 -12.10
CA ASN A 60 -5.47 -22.12 -10.86
C ASN A 60 -6.57 -23.21 -10.87
N THR A 61 -7.07 -23.61 -12.04
CA THR A 61 -8.06 -24.69 -12.18
C THR A 61 -7.44 -26.02 -12.60
N LEU A 62 -6.30 -25.98 -13.29
CA LEU A 62 -5.57 -27.18 -13.73
C LEU A 62 -4.62 -27.76 -12.67
N SER A 63 -4.28 -27.00 -11.64
CA SER A 63 -3.43 -27.45 -10.55
C SER A 63 -4.05 -28.64 -9.79
N LEU A 64 -3.21 -29.55 -9.28
CA LEU A 64 -3.62 -30.58 -8.33
C LEU A 64 -4.12 -30.00 -7.00
N SER A 65 -3.73 -28.76 -6.68
CA SER A 65 -4.27 -27.98 -5.57
C SER A 65 -4.95 -26.73 -6.13
N PRO A 66 -6.17 -26.83 -6.68
CA PRO A 66 -6.83 -25.70 -7.32
C PRO A 66 -7.07 -24.54 -6.36
N TRP A 67 -7.16 -23.33 -6.89
CA TRP A 67 -7.53 -22.14 -6.13
C TRP A 67 -8.46 -21.20 -6.89
N THR A 68 -9.14 -20.36 -6.13
CA THR A 68 -9.95 -19.24 -6.61
C THR A 68 -9.25 -17.93 -6.28
N TRP A 69 -9.54 -16.90 -7.07
CA TRP A 69 -8.99 -15.56 -6.84
C TRP A 69 -9.99 -14.71 -6.04
N ASN A 70 -9.51 -14.11 -4.95
CA ASN A 70 -10.29 -13.22 -4.10
C ASN A 70 -9.72 -11.78 -4.21
N PRO A 71 -10.48 -10.81 -4.76
CA PRO A 71 -10.02 -9.44 -4.89
C PRO A 71 -10.13 -8.69 -3.56
N ILE A 72 -9.03 -8.11 -3.10
CA ILE A 72 -8.98 -7.28 -1.88
C ILE A 72 -8.62 -5.86 -2.29
N THR A 73 -9.60 -4.96 -2.18
CA THR A 73 -9.48 -3.56 -2.60
C THR A 73 -9.31 -2.63 -1.40
N VAL A 74 -8.25 -1.82 -1.43
CA VAL A 74 -7.94 -0.78 -0.45
C VAL A 74 -7.70 0.53 -1.20
N TYR A 75 -8.61 1.48 -1.07
CA TYR A 75 -8.65 2.68 -1.92
C TYR A 75 -7.42 3.59 -1.78
N ASN A 76 -6.81 3.65 -0.60
CA ASN A 76 -5.63 4.49 -0.32
C ASN A 76 -4.31 3.71 -0.49
N ARG A 77 -4.29 2.69 -1.36
CA ARG A 77 -3.12 1.85 -1.63
C ARG A 77 -2.87 1.73 -3.13
N ILE A 78 -1.60 1.59 -3.52
CA ILE A 78 -1.15 1.23 -4.87
C ILE A 78 -0.40 -0.11 -4.80
N PRO A 79 -0.80 -1.13 -5.57
CA PRO A 79 -2.06 -1.19 -6.33
C PRO A 79 -3.27 -1.23 -5.38
N PRO A 80 -4.44 -0.68 -5.80
CA PRO A 80 -5.62 -0.63 -4.94
C PRO A 80 -6.19 -2.02 -4.72
N THR A 81 -6.30 -2.83 -5.79
CA THR A 81 -6.77 -4.21 -5.72
C THR A 81 -5.61 -5.17 -5.82
N ILE A 82 -5.55 -6.12 -4.88
CA ILE A 82 -4.65 -7.28 -4.91
C ILE A 82 -5.52 -8.53 -4.98
N TRP A 83 -5.18 -9.45 -5.87
CA TRP A 83 -5.87 -10.74 -5.98
C TRP A 83 -5.13 -11.78 -5.15
N GLU A 84 -5.78 -12.30 -4.12
CA GLU A 84 -5.25 -13.37 -3.29
C GLU A 84 -5.83 -14.72 -3.70
N ALA A 85 -4.97 -15.73 -3.80
CA ALA A 85 -5.36 -17.10 -4.04
C ALA A 85 -5.97 -17.71 -2.77
N LYS A 86 -7.10 -18.40 -2.92
CA LYS A 86 -7.74 -19.20 -1.89
C LYS A 86 -7.87 -20.64 -2.37
N CYS A 87 -7.20 -21.57 -1.69
CA CYS A 87 -7.26 -22.99 -2.05
C CYS A 87 -8.71 -23.49 -2.02
N SER A 88 -9.10 -24.20 -3.07
CA SER A 88 -10.48 -24.67 -3.26
C SER A 88 -10.81 -25.88 -2.38
N SER A 89 -9.79 -26.57 -1.87
CA SER A 89 -9.89 -27.77 -1.04
C SER A 89 -8.76 -27.76 -0.01
N MET A 90 -8.94 -28.48 1.10
CA MET A 90 -7.85 -28.77 2.05
C MET A 90 -6.88 -29.82 1.50
N TYR A 91 -7.35 -30.70 0.61
CA TYR A 91 -6.59 -31.81 0.05
C TYR A 91 -6.38 -31.64 -1.45
N CYS A 92 -5.28 -32.19 -1.95
CA CYS A 92 -5.00 -32.27 -3.37
C CYS A 92 -5.98 -33.18 -4.11
N VAL A 93 -6.25 -32.82 -5.36
CA VAL A 93 -7.14 -33.50 -6.29
C VAL A 93 -6.29 -34.29 -7.27
N TYR A 94 -6.63 -35.56 -7.44
CA TYR A 94 -5.96 -36.45 -8.38
C TYR A 94 -6.96 -36.99 -9.41
N PRO A 95 -6.50 -37.33 -10.62
CA PRO A 95 -7.32 -38.02 -11.60
C PRO A 95 -7.90 -39.32 -11.02
N THR A 96 -9.17 -39.59 -11.31
CA THR A 96 -9.98 -40.69 -10.76
C THR A 96 -9.44 -42.08 -11.11
N ASN A 97 -8.59 -42.18 -12.12
CA ASN A 97 -7.91 -43.40 -12.58
C ASN A 97 -6.49 -43.57 -12.00
N SER A 98 -6.06 -42.69 -11.09
CA SER A 98 -4.77 -42.83 -10.43
C SER A 98 -4.88 -43.74 -9.20
N ASN A 99 -4.07 -44.79 -9.16
CA ASN A 99 -3.91 -45.67 -7.99
C ASN A 99 -3.35 -44.92 -6.75
N GLN A 100 -3.08 -43.62 -6.88
CA GLN A 100 -2.52 -42.73 -5.86
C GLN A 100 -3.58 -42.23 -4.86
N ALA A 101 -4.87 -42.40 -5.17
CA ALA A 101 -5.99 -41.95 -4.33
C ALA A 101 -6.08 -42.62 -2.94
N MET A 102 -5.37 -43.73 -2.71
CA MET A 102 -5.65 -44.61 -1.56
C MET A 102 -4.60 -44.58 -0.43
N GLY A 103 -3.41 -44.00 -0.62
CA GLY A 103 -2.31 -44.15 0.34
C GLY A 103 -1.84 -42.90 1.07
N TYR A 104 -1.73 -41.76 0.37
CA TYR A 104 -1.08 -40.57 0.91
C TYR A 104 -1.85 -39.33 0.49
N ARG A 105 -2.70 -38.79 1.38
CA ARG A 105 -3.43 -37.53 1.14
C ARG A 105 -2.47 -36.36 1.33
N GLN A 106 -2.09 -35.68 0.25
CA GLN A 106 -1.39 -34.40 0.31
C GLN A 106 -2.38 -33.28 0.63
N ASN A 107 -1.89 -32.26 1.34
CA ASN A 107 -2.63 -31.06 1.64
C ASN A 107 -2.39 -30.02 0.56
N SER A 108 -3.45 -29.29 0.20
CA SER A 108 -3.34 -28.05 -0.54
C SER A 108 -2.91 -26.95 0.43
N VAL A 109 -1.75 -26.36 0.19
CA VAL A 109 -1.19 -25.31 1.03
C VAL A 109 -0.98 -24.03 0.23
N PRO A 110 -1.32 -22.85 0.80
CA PRO A 110 -1.12 -21.57 0.14
C PRO A 110 0.37 -21.23 -0.02
N ILE A 111 0.72 -20.60 -1.14
CA ILE A 111 2.05 -20.03 -1.39
C ILE A 111 1.98 -18.52 -1.11
N TYR A 112 2.84 -18.04 -0.21
CA TYR A 112 2.92 -16.63 0.16
C TYR A 112 4.07 -15.92 -0.56
N GLN A 113 3.83 -14.69 -0.98
CA GLN A 113 4.82 -13.79 -1.57
C GLN A 113 4.75 -12.43 -0.87
N GLN A 114 5.91 -11.85 -0.57
CA GLN A 114 5.98 -10.46 -0.09
C GLN A 114 5.86 -9.51 -1.28
N VAL A 115 4.87 -8.63 -1.23
CA VAL A 115 4.59 -7.62 -2.26
C VAL A 115 4.73 -6.23 -1.66
N LEU A 116 5.49 -5.36 -2.32
CA LEU A 116 5.60 -3.96 -1.94
C LEU A 116 4.33 -3.20 -2.33
N VAL A 117 3.77 -2.43 -1.39
CA VAL A 117 2.61 -1.58 -1.61
C VAL A 117 2.87 -0.17 -1.11
N LEU A 118 2.27 0.81 -1.78
CA LEU A 118 2.37 2.23 -1.43
C LEU A 118 1.05 2.70 -0.85
N HIS A 119 1.07 3.33 0.31
CA HIS A 119 -0.09 3.97 0.91
C HIS A 119 -0.06 5.47 0.64
N THR A 120 -1.17 6.00 0.13
CA THR A 120 -1.37 7.44 -0.04
C THR A 120 -2.17 8.01 1.13
N SER A 121 -1.88 9.25 1.50
CA SER A 121 -2.73 10.03 2.40
C SER A 121 -3.35 11.16 1.60
N ALA A 122 -4.66 11.38 1.76
CA ALA A 122 -5.40 12.40 1.01
C ALA A 122 -4.84 13.82 1.14
N THR A 123 -4.02 14.09 2.17
CA THR A 123 -3.51 15.40 2.53
C THR A 123 -2.03 15.61 2.20
N ARG A 124 -1.30 14.57 1.79
CA ARG A 124 0.16 14.60 1.62
C ARG A 124 0.56 14.15 0.21
N LYS A 125 1.63 14.75 -0.34
CA LYS A 125 2.22 14.34 -1.62
C LYS A 125 3.17 13.14 -1.50
N CYS A 126 3.34 12.60 -0.30
CA CYS A 126 4.26 11.50 0.00
C CYS A 126 3.51 10.17 0.15
N TYR A 127 4.19 9.09 -0.22
CA TYR A 127 3.71 7.73 -0.04
C TYR A 127 4.41 7.07 1.14
N ARG A 128 3.68 6.21 1.86
CA ARG A 128 4.27 5.31 2.85
C ARG A 128 4.41 3.92 2.25
N VAL A 129 5.62 3.38 2.27
CA VAL A 129 5.92 2.02 1.78
C VAL A 129 5.61 0.98 2.84
N SER A 130 5.06 -0.17 2.45
CA SER A 130 4.95 -1.36 3.30
C SER A 130 5.01 -2.65 2.47
N PHE A 131 5.25 -3.79 3.11
CA PHE A 131 5.22 -5.11 2.48
C PHE A 131 4.00 -5.89 2.98
N LEU A 132 3.27 -6.51 2.04
CA LEU A 132 2.11 -7.33 2.30
C LEU A 132 2.41 -8.78 1.92
N SER A 133 2.05 -9.71 2.79
CA SER A 133 2.13 -11.16 2.50
C SER A 133 0.89 -11.59 1.74
N VAL A 134 1.04 -11.81 0.44
CA VAL A 134 -0.05 -12.12 -0.50
C VAL A 134 0.00 -13.60 -0.83
N THR A 135 -1.16 -14.27 -0.81
CA THR A 135 -1.23 -15.64 -1.32
C THR A 135 -1.30 -15.60 -2.85
N VAL A 136 -0.31 -16.18 -3.54
CA VAL A 136 -0.21 -16.14 -5.02
C VAL A 136 -0.67 -17.42 -5.71
N GLY A 137 -0.90 -18.49 -4.96
CA GLY A 137 -1.38 -19.76 -5.47
C GLY A 137 -1.47 -20.80 -4.36
N CYS A 138 -1.78 -22.04 -4.75
CA CYS A 138 -1.72 -23.19 -3.85
C CYS A 138 -0.87 -24.28 -4.47
N THR A 139 -0.20 -25.05 -3.61
CA THR A 139 0.61 -26.22 -4.00
C THR A 139 0.24 -27.44 -3.17
N CYS A 140 0.62 -28.61 -3.68
CA CYS A 140 0.46 -29.88 -2.99
C CYS A 140 1.70 -30.21 -2.17
N ALA A 141 1.51 -30.39 -0.86
CA ALA A 141 2.57 -30.78 0.06
C ALA A 141 2.14 -31.96 0.92
N PHE A 142 3.09 -32.83 1.26
CA PHE A 142 2.87 -33.84 2.28
C PHE A 142 2.73 -33.15 3.65
N GLY A 143 1.69 -33.51 4.40
CA GLY A 143 1.59 -33.13 5.81
C GLY A 143 2.56 -33.96 6.64
N TYR A 144 3.28 -33.31 7.55
CA TYR A 144 4.06 -33.98 8.59
C TYR A 144 3.19 -34.24 9.82
#